data_AF-A0AAD3WE56-F1
#
_entry.id   AF-A0AAD3WE56-F1
#
_cell.length_a   1.000
_cell.length_b   1.000
_cell.length_c   1.000
_cell.angle_alpha   90.00
_cell.angle_beta   90.00
_cell.angle_gamma   90.00
#
_symmetry.space_group_name_H-M   'P 1'
#
loop_
_entity.id
_entity.type
_entity.pdbx_description
1 polymer ?
#
loop_
_entity_poly.entity_id
_entity_poly.type
_entity_poly.pdbx_seq_one_letter_code
_entity_poly.pdbx_strand_id
1 'polypeptide(L)'
;MDDEELEAVLAHEFAHIERRDNLTGLLARIIRSLTFFSPAVHLAVGQYMYEREKAADDRAVRVTGNRLALASAIVKVARYRRGALSMSLTGGSKAALTERVRRLIDAEDASNEAGEDKRRVFGVSTAIAGIVAVTLLIC
;
A
#
# COMPACT_ATOMS: atom_id res chain seq x y z
N MET A 1 13.81 -2.20 -14.18
CA MET A 1 13.29 -1.11 -13.34
C MET A 1 14.02 0.13 -13.78
N ASP A 2 13.30 1.21 -13.99
CA ASP A 2 13.91 2.53 -14.19
C ASP A 2 14.22 3.18 -12.83
N ASP A 3 14.87 4.35 -12.84
CA ASP A 3 15.34 5.02 -11.63
C ASP A 3 14.18 5.48 -10.73
N GLU A 4 13.08 5.93 -11.33
CA GLU A 4 11.87 6.39 -10.61
C GLU A 4 11.15 5.21 -9.93
N GLU A 5 11.04 4.07 -10.61
CA GLU A 5 10.54 2.82 -10.03
C GLU A 5 11.41 2.31 -8.88
N LEU A 6 12.73 2.44 -9.03
CA LEU A 6 13.67 2.04 -8.01
C LEU A 6 13.54 2.94 -6.78
N GLU A 7 13.49 4.25 -6.96
CA GLU A 7 13.29 5.22 -5.88
C GLU A 7 11.96 4.98 -5.16
N ALA A 8 10.88 4.74 -5.90
CA ALA A 8 9.57 4.42 -5.35
C ALA A 8 9.60 3.15 -4.48
N VAL A 9 10.27 2.10 -4.94
CA VAL A 9 10.41 0.85 -4.15
C VAL A 9 11.31 1.04 -2.95
N LEU A 10 12.40 1.80 -3.06
CA LEU A 10 13.26 2.08 -1.93
C LEU A 10 12.53 2.90 -0.86
N ALA A 11 11.73 3.89 -1.26
CA ALA A 11 10.88 4.64 -0.33
C ALA A 11 9.83 3.74 0.36
N HIS A 12 9.28 2.76 -0.37
CA HIS A 12 8.37 1.75 0.18
C HIS A 12 9.05 0.86 1.23
N GLU A 13 10.22 0.31 0.92
CA GLU A 13 10.97 -0.53 1.87
C GLU A 13 11.46 0.27 3.09
N PHE A 14 11.87 1.52 2.88
CA PHE A 14 12.22 2.42 3.98
C PHE A 14 11.01 2.69 4.90
N ALA A 15 9.80 2.80 4.34
CA ALA A 15 8.58 2.92 5.13
C ALA A 15 8.35 1.70 6.04
N HIS A 16 8.67 0.49 5.57
CA HIS A 16 8.60 -0.70 6.42
C HIS A 16 9.61 -0.68 7.57
N ILE A 17 10.84 -0.21 7.31
CA ILE A 17 11.90 -0.11 8.32
C ILE A 17 11.48 0.88 9.41
N GLU A 18 11.05 2.07 9.03
CA GLU A 18 10.66 3.11 9.98
C GLU A 18 9.47 2.69 10.86
N ARG A 19 8.50 1.99 10.27
CA ARG A 19 7.32 1.49 11.00
C ARG A 19 7.54 0.15 11.70
N ARG A 20 8.76 -0.40 11.64
CA ARG A 20 9.11 -1.72 12.22
C ARG A 20 8.17 -2.84 11.77
N ASP A 21 7.71 -2.77 10.53
CA ASP A 21 6.70 -3.67 9.97
C ASP A 21 7.18 -5.13 9.93
N ASN A 22 8.48 -5.36 9.90
CA ASN A 22 9.08 -6.69 9.96
C ASN A 22 8.78 -7.40 11.29
N LEU A 23 8.91 -6.70 12.41
CA LEU A 23 8.67 -7.27 13.74
C LEU A 23 7.18 -7.55 13.94
N THR A 24 6.33 -6.58 13.65
CA THR A 24 4.88 -6.72 13.80
C THR A 24 4.31 -7.76 12.81
N GLY A 25 4.87 -7.84 11.61
CA GLY A 25 4.57 -8.90 10.64
C GLY A 25 4.97 -10.28 11.13
N LEU A 26 6.11 -10.42 11.82
CA LEU A 26 6.51 -11.67 12.44
C LEU A 26 5.53 -12.08 13.55
N LEU A 27 5.18 -11.16 14.45
CA LEU A 27 4.21 -11.41 15.51
C LEU A 27 2.84 -11.82 14.96
N ALA A 28 2.35 -11.13 13.93
CA ALA A 28 1.08 -11.48 13.29
C ALA A 28 1.10 -12.88 12.65
N ARG A 29 2.23 -13.31 12.09
CA ARG A 29 2.42 -14.68 11.58
C ARG A 29 2.43 -15.71 12.71
N ILE A 30 3.11 -15.42 13.82
CA ILE A 30 3.11 -16.28 15.01
C ILE A 30 1.69 -16.41 15.57
N ILE A 31 0.97 -15.30 15.74
CA ILE A 31 -0.43 -15.30 16.20
C ILE A 31 -1.27 -16.20 15.29
N ARG A 32 -1.17 -16.00 13.96
CA ARG A 32 -1.89 -16.83 12.99
C ARG A 32 -1.56 -18.32 13.13
N SER A 33 -0.29 -18.67 13.33
CA SER A 33 0.15 -20.05 13.53
C SER A 33 -0.39 -20.66 14.84
N LEU A 34 -0.42 -19.90 15.93
CA LEU A 34 -0.96 -20.35 17.21
C LEU A 34 -2.49 -20.48 17.17
N THR A 35 -3.15 -19.61 16.42
CA THR A 35 -4.61 -19.59 16.27
C THR A 35 -5.08 -20.33 15.02
N PHE A 36 -4.37 -21.39 14.60
CA PHE A 36 -4.64 -22.09 13.33
C PHE A 36 -6.10 -22.55 13.16
N PHE A 37 -6.81 -22.76 14.27
CA PHE A 37 -8.20 -23.20 14.34
C PHE A 37 -9.24 -22.06 14.31
N SER A 38 -8.81 -20.78 14.32
CA SER A 38 -9.70 -19.61 14.39
C SER A 38 -9.75 -18.85 13.06
N PRO A 39 -10.78 -19.06 12.22
CA PRO A 39 -10.92 -18.37 10.94
C PRO A 39 -11.01 -16.85 11.09
N ALA A 40 -11.68 -16.37 12.14
CA ALA A 40 -11.82 -14.94 12.40
C ALA A 40 -10.46 -14.26 12.61
N VAL A 41 -9.55 -14.87 13.37
CA VAL A 41 -8.19 -14.34 13.56
C VAL A 41 -7.40 -14.38 12.25
N HIS A 42 -7.58 -15.40 11.42
CA HIS A 42 -6.91 -15.48 10.13
C HIS A 42 -7.34 -14.38 9.16
N LEU A 43 -8.62 -14.00 9.18
CA LEU A 43 -9.14 -12.86 8.43
C LEU A 43 -8.59 -11.55 8.96
N ALA A 44 -8.59 -11.35 10.28
CA ALA A 44 -8.03 -10.16 10.92
C ALA A 44 -6.53 -9.98 10.62
N VAL A 45 -5.73 -11.05 10.73
CA VAL A 45 -4.32 -11.02 10.34
C VAL A 45 -4.15 -10.74 8.85
N GLY A 46 -5.02 -11.30 7.99
CA GLY A 46 -5.04 -10.99 6.56
C GLY A 46 -5.26 -9.50 6.29
N GLN A 47 -6.27 -8.92 6.95
CA GLN A 47 -6.57 -7.48 6.84
C GLN A 47 -5.42 -6.63 7.37
N TYR A 48 -4.83 -7.01 8.52
CA TYR A 48 -3.68 -6.32 9.09
C TYR A 48 -2.50 -6.26 8.11
N MET A 49 -2.16 -7.39 7.48
CA MET A 49 -1.08 -7.43 6.49
C MET A 49 -1.39 -6.55 5.28
N TYR A 50 -2.65 -6.52 4.84
CA TYR A 50 -3.08 -5.70 3.72
C TYR A 50 -2.98 -4.19 4.02
N GLU A 51 -3.48 -3.74 5.17
CA GLU A 51 -3.41 -2.33 5.58
C GLU A 51 -1.96 -1.86 5.80
N ARG A 52 -1.09 -2.75 6.27
CA ARG A 52 0.34 -2.46 6.43
C ARG A 52 1.01 -2.11 5.09
N GLU A 53 0.70 -2.87 4.04
CA GLU A 53 1.20 -2.60 2.69
C GLU A 53 0.62 -1.30 2.13
N LYS A 54 -0.68 -1.03 2.36
CA LYS A 54 -1.30 0.24 1.93
C LYS A 54 -0.62 1.45 2.59
N ALA A 55 -0.33 1.37 3.89
CA ALA A 55 0.32 2.44 4.63
C ALA A 55 1.76 2.70 4.14
N ALA A 56 2.48 1.64 3.75
CA ALA A 56 3.78 1.76 3.11
C ALA A 56 3.67 2.40 1.71
N ASP A 57 2.68 1.98 0.89
CA ASP A 57 2.41 2.60 -0.42
C ASP A 57 2.15 4.11 -0.28
N ASP A 58 1.26 4.49 0.66
CA ASP A 58 0.93 5.90 0.90
C ASP A 58 2.17 6.70 1.30
N ARG A 59 3.07 6.09 2.07
CA ARG A 59 4.28 6.76 2.53
C ARG A 59 5.31 6.90 1.42
N ALA A 60 5.48 5.87 0.60
CA ALA A 60 6.33 5.92 -0.58
C ALA A 60 5.86 7.04 -1.53
N VAL A 61 4.56 7.08 -1.83
CA VAL A 61 3.96 8.14 -2.67
C VAL A 61 4.17 9.52 -2.09
N ARG A 62 4.04 9.70 -0.76
CA ARG A 62 4.29 11.00 -0.13
C ARG A 62 5.74 11.47 -0.26
N VAL A 63 6.70 10.54 -0.32
CA VAL A 63 8.13 10.86 -0.42
C VAL A 63 8.55 11.10 -1.86
N THR A 64 8.12 10.24 -2.80
CA THR A 64 8.58 10.30 -4.20
C THR A 64 7.67 11.13 -5.10
N GLY A 65 6.41 11.35 -4.71
CA GLY A 65 5.41 12.05 -5.51
C GLY A 65 4.96 11.30 -6.77
N ASN A 66 5.43 10.07 -7.01
CA ASN A 66 5.18 9.35 -8.26
C ASN A 66 4.41 8.04 -8.01
N ARG A 67 3.08 8.10 -8.11
CA ARG A 67 2.18 6.95 -7.91
C ARG A 67 2.34 5.88 -8.99
N LEU A 68 2.51 6.31 -10.24
CA LEU A 68 2.59 5.41 -11.40
C LEU A 68 3.89 4.62 -11.41
N ALA A 69 5.02 5.25 -11.04
CA ALA A 69 6.28 4.55 -10.86
C ALA A 69 6.16 3.47 -9.77
N LEU A 70 5.54 3.78 -8.62
CA LEU A 70 5.30 2.78 -7.58
C LEU A 70 4.41 1.63 -8.07
N ALA A 71 3.29 1.95 -8.74
CA ALA A 71 2.37 0.94 -9.28
C ALA A 71 3.07 0.00 -10.28
N SER A 72 3.85 0.56 -11.21
CA SER A 72 4.63 -0.19 -12.18
C SER A 72 5.69 -1.07 -11.50
N ALA A 73 6.40 -0.52 -10.52
CA ALA A 73 7.41 -1.24 -9.75
C ALA A 73 6.81 -2.43 -8.97
N ILE A 74 5.67 -2.24 -8.30
CA ILE A 74 4.91 -3.30 -7.62
C ILE A 74 4.58 -4.45 -8.57
N VAL A 75 4.11 -4.13 -9.79
CA VAL A 75 3.79 -5.14 -10.81
C VAL A 75 5.06 -5.88 -11.26
N LYS A 76 6.15 -5.16 -11.50
CA LYS A 76 7.45 -5.75 -11.91
C LYS A 76 8.01 -6.69 -10.83
N VAL A 77 8.02 -6.27 -9.56
CA VAL A 77 8.44 -7.10 -8.43
C VAL A 77 7.54 -8.32 -8.26
N ALA A 78 6.22 -8.16 -8.39
CA ALA A 78 5.28 -9.28 -8.29
C ALA A 78 5.41 -10.29 -9.44
N ARG A 79 5.79 -9.85 -10.65
CA ARG A 79 6.11 -10.74 -11.77
C ARG A 79 7.40 -11.52 -11.51
N TYR A 80 8.45 -10.84 -11.03
CA TYR A 80 9.72 -11.49 -10.67
C TYR A 80 9.53 -12.55 -9.59
N ARG A 81 8.80 -12.24 -8.51
CA ARG A 81 8.50 -13.20 -7.43
C ARG A 81 7.69 -14.40 -7.90
N ARG A 82 6.72 -14.21 -8.82
CA ARG A 82 5.95 -15.32 -9.40
C ARG A 82 6.79 -16.21 -10.31
N GLY A 83 7.75 -15.66 -11.04
CA GLY A 83 8.70 -16.45 -11.83
C GLY A 83 9.63 -17.31 -10.97
N ALA A 84 9.95 -16.85 -9.76
CA ALA A 84 10.81 -17.55 -8.80
C ALA A 84 10.06 -18.56 -7.91
N LEU A 85 8.75 -18.35 -7.66
CA LEU A 85 7.92 -19.20 -6.81
C LEU A 85 6.77 -19.78 -7.63
N SER A 86 7.02 -20.89 -8.31
CA SER A 86 5.97 -21.80 -8.75
C SER A 86 5.35 -22.41 -7.50
N MET A 87 4.02 -22.27 -7.36
CA MET A 87 3.17 -22.83 -6.30
C MET A 87 2.92 -21.92 -5.07
N SER A 88 1.92 -21.05 -5.21
CA SER A 88 1.12 -20.58 -4.07
C SER A 88 -0.36 -20.74 -4.40
N LEU A 89 -1.05 -21.58 -3.64
CA LEU A 89 -2.46 -21.96 -3.82
C LEU A 89 -3.46 -20.93 -3.25
N THR A 90 -2.99 -19.76 -2.80
CA THR A 90 -3.87 -18.76 -2.17
C THR A 90 -4.17 -17.59 -3.11
N GLY A 91 -5.37 -17.55 -3.68
CA GLY A 91 -5.84 -16.48 -4.57
C GLY A 91 -5.87 -15.08 -3.93
N GLY A 92 -5.88 -14.99 -2.59
CA GLY A 92 -5.92 -13.72 -1.85
C GLY A 92 -4.74 -12.79 -2.12
N SER A 93 -3.55 -13.32 -2.41
CA SER A 93 -2.37 -12.48 -2.70
C SER A 93 -2.48 -11.72 -4.02
N LYS A 94 -3.17 -12.29 -5.04
CA LYS A 94 -3.36 -11.64 -6.34
C LYS A 94 -4.42 -10.54 -6.24
N ALA A 95 -5.52 -10.79 -5.54
CA ALA A 95 -6.58 -9.80 -5.36
C ALA A 95 -6.06 -8.56 -4.61
N ALA A 96 -5.33 -8.75 -3.50
CA ALA A 96 -4.71 -7.67 -2.74
C ALA A 96 -3.71 -6.83 -3.57
N LEU A 97 -2.91 -7.49 -4.41
CA LEU A 97 -1.98 -6.80 -5.32
C LEU A 97 -2.73 -5.92 -6.33
N THR A 98 -3.74 -6.50 -7.01
CA THR A 98 -4.55 -5.78 -7.99
C THR A 98 -5.22 -4.55 -7.36
N GLU A 99 -5.74 -4.70 -6.15
CA GLU A 99 -6.40 -3.62 -5.43
C GLU A 99 -5.43 -2.47 -5.10
N ARG A 100 -4.21 -2.80 -4.64
CA ARG A 100 -3.17 -1.78 -4.39
C ARG A 100 -2.82 -1.00 -5.65
N VAL A 101 -2.61 -1.69 -6.77
CA VAL A 101 -2.27 -1.07 -8.05
C VAL A 101 -3.41 -0.17 -8.54
N ARG A 102 -4.66 -0.64 -8.47
CA ARG A 102 -5.84 0.17 -8.82
C ARG A 102 -5.92 1.43 -7.97
N ARG A 103 -5.80 1.30 -6.65
CA ARG A 103 -5.82 2.45 -5.73
C ARG A 103 -4.81 3.53 -6.12
N LEU A 104 -3.61 3.15 -6.54
CA LEU A 104 -2.57 4.10 -6.95
C LEU A 104 -2.91 4.80 -8.28
N ILE A 105 -3.50 4.09 -9.23
CA ILE A 105 -3.91 4.63 -10.53
C ILE A 105 -5.13 5.55 -10.35
N ASP A 106 -6.18 5.07 -9.68
CA ASP A 106 -7.40 5.84 -9.45
C ASP A 106 -7.12 7.15 -8.68
N ALA A 107 -6.19 7.12 -7.73
CA ALA A 107 -5.75 8.31 -7.00
C ALA A 107 -4.92 9.29 -7.84
N GLU A 108 -4.19 8.78 -8.84
CA GLU A 108 -3.46 9.61 -9.80
C GLU A 108 -4.42 10.30 -10.76
N ASP A 109 -5.35 9.54 -11.33
CA ASP A 109 -6.38 10.05 -12.23
C ASP A 109 -7.22 11.14 -11.56
N ALA A 110 -7.69 10.90 -10.32
CA ALA A 110 -8.41 11.90 -9.55
C ALA A 110 -7.57 13.16 -9.26
N SER A 111 -6.25 13.03 -9.08
CA SER A 111 -5.37 14.19 -8.88
C SER A 111 -5.12 14.98 -10.17
N ASN A 112 -5.09 14.30 -11.32
CA ASN A 112 -5.00 14.92 -12.64
C ASN A 112 -6.30 15.66 -12.99
N GLU A 113 -7.44 15.02 -12.79
CA GLU A 113 -8.76 15.63 -12.97
C GLU A 113 -8.93 16.85 -12.06
N ALA A 114 -8.58 16.76 -10.78
CA ALA A 114 -8.63 17.89 -9.86
C ALA A 114 -7.65 19.03 -10.23
N GLY A 115 -6.55 18.72 -10.92
CA GLY A 115 -5.62 19.71 -11.46
C GLY A 115 -6.16 20.44 -12.69
N GLU A 116 -6.85 19.71 -13.58
CA GLU A 116 -7.57 20.28 -14.72
C GLU A 116 -8.79 21.09 -14.28
N ASP A 117 -9.49 20.61 -13.26
CA ASP A 117 -10.62 21.30 -12.65
C ASP A 117 -10.15 22.53 -11.88
N LYS A 118 -9.03 22.48 -11.11
CA LYS A 118 -8.42 23.68 -10.50
C LYS A 118 -7.98 24.74 -11.52
N ARG A 119 -7.57 24.35 -12.74
CA ARG A 119 -7.29 25.30 -13.84
C ARG A 119 -8.57 25.95 -14.39
N ARG A 120 -9.74 25.31 -14.23
CA ARG A 120 -11.07 25.86 -14.54
C ARG A 120 -11.76 26.54 -13.33
N VAL A 121 -11.35 26.20 -12.11
CA VAL A 121 -12.05 26.46 -10.83
C VAL A 121 -11.14 27.24 -9.87
N PHE A 122 -10.42 28.27 -10.37
CA PHE A 122 -9.90 29.35 -9.49
C PHE A 122 -11.04 30.10 -8.75
N GLY A 123 -12.30 29.78 -9.04
CA GLY A 123 -13.44 30.11 -8.20
C GLY A 123 -13.87 28.92 -7.34
N VAL A 124 -13.79 29.10 -6.02
CA VAL A 124 -14.54 28.39 -4.96
C VAL A 124 -13.77 27.33 -4.15
N SER A 125 -13.76 27.60 -2.84
CA SER A 125 -12.89 27.08 -1.78
C SER A 125 -13.48 25.91 -0.98
N THR A 126 -12.54 25.09 -0.49
CA THR A 126 -12.38 24.42 0.83
C THR A 126 -13.35 23.39 1.42
N ALA A 127 -12.65 22.48 2.15
CA ALA A 127 -13.02 21.71 3.35
C ALA A 127 -13.49 20.28 3.04
N ILE A 128 -12.99 19.25 3.73
CA ILE A 128 -13.21 19.04 5.17
C ILE A 128 -12.08 18.17 5.77
N ALA A 129 -11.49 18.69 6.85
CA ALA A 129 -10.50 18.05 7.72
C ALA A 129 -11.21 17.32 8.87
N GLY A 130 -11.41 16.01 8.75
CA GLY A 130 -12.20 15.25 9.74
C GLY A 130 -11.59 13.95 10.28
N ILE A 131 -10.58 13.35 9.63
CA ILE A 131 -10.20 11.94 9.90
C ILE A 131 -8.82 11.81 10.60
N VAL A 132 -8.14 12.93 10.91
CA VAL A 132 -6.79 12.93 11.50
C VAL A 132 -6.77 12.52 13.00
N ALA A 133 -7.92 12.50 13.68
CA ALA A 133 -7.98 12.30 15.14
C ALA A 133 -7.64 10.87 15.62
N VAL A 134 -7.69 9.84 14.76
CA VAL A 134 -7.48 8.44 15.20
C VAL A 134 -6.00 8.02 15.14
N THR A 135 -5.16 8.71 14.38
CA THR A 135 -3.76 8.33 14.14
C THR A 135 -2.82 8.72 15.29
N LEU A 136 -3.24 9.63 16.18
CA LEU A 136 -2.39 10.15 17.27
C LEU A 136 -2.40 9.29 18.54
N LEU A 137 -3.17 8.20 18.59
CA LEU A 137 -3.24 7.31 19.76
C LEU A 137 -2.22 6.16 19.76
N ILE A 138 -1.33 6.07 18.76
CA ILE A 138 -0.30 5.01 18.67
C ILE A 138 1.10 5.60 18.36
N CYS A 139 1.33 6.88 18.63
CA CYS A 139 2.67 7.46 18.71
C CYS A 139 3.04 7.74 20.17
#